data_AF-A0A8T3YJ27-F1
#
_entry.id   AF-A0A8T3YJ27-F1
#
_cell.length_a   1.000
_cell.length_b   1.000
_cell.length_c   1.000
_cell.angle_alpha   90.00
_cell.angle_beta   90.00
_cell.angle_gamma   90.00
#
_symmetry.space_group_name_H-M   'P 1'
#
loop_
_entity.id
_entity.type
_entity.pdbx_description
1 polymer ?
#
loop_
_entity_poly.entity_id
_entity_poly.type
_entity_poly.pdbx_seq_one_letter_code
_entity_poly.pdbx_strand_id
1 'polypeptide(L)'
;MASELKARLVLEDGSVFEGISFGYPHSTSGEVVFNTWMVWYNESFTDPSYAGQILCLTFPLVENYGVPEKITENGLTRKQPEKL
;
A
#
# COMPACT_ATOMS: atom_id res chain seq x y z
N MET A 1 2.96 -24.96 7.21
CA MET A 1 3.13 -23.57 7.66
C MET A 1 3.93 -22.87 6.59
N ALA A 2 3.39 -21.82 5.95
CA ALA A 2 4.12 -21.06 4.95
C ALA A 2 5.30 -20.35 5.63
N SER A 3 6.48 -20.36 5.01
CA SER A 3 7.64 -19.63 5.53
C SER A 3 7.36 -18.13 5.44
N GLU A 4 7.31 -17.44 6.59
CA GLU A 4 7.15 -15.98 6.62
C GLU A 4 8.40 -15.30 6.07
N LEU A 5 8.22 -14.48 5.03
CA LEU A 5 9.29 -13.66 4.48
C LEU A 5 9.52 -12.46 5.40
N LYS A 6 10.72 -12.35 5.96
CA LYS A 6 11.09 -11.21 6.81
C LYS A 6 11.40 -9.97 5.96
N ALA A 7 10.93 -8.81 6.41
CA ALA A 7 11.21 -7.50 5.83
C ALA A 7 11.70 -6.51 6.89
N ARG A 8 12.40 -5.47 6.46
CA ARG A 8 12.87 -4.37 7.32
C ARG A 8 12.69 -3.04 6.62
N LEU A 9 12.20 -2.04 7.34
CA LEU A 9 12.23 -0.63 6.96
C LEU A 9 13.41 0.02 7.68
N VAL A 10 14.37 0.54 6.92
CA VAL A 10 15.57 1.20 7.45
C VAL A 10 15.49 2.68 7.06
N LEU A 11 15.58 3.55 8.07
CA LEU A 11 15.54 5.00 7.88
C LEU A 11 16.95 5.59 7.86
N GLU A 12 17.08 6.80 7.31
CA GLU A 12 18.36 7.52 7.20
C GLU A 12 19.00 7.80 8.57
N ASP A 13 18.19 8.01 9.61
CA ASP A 13 18.65 8.25 10.99
C ASP A 13 19.21 6.99 11.68
N GLY A 14 19.16 5.84 11.00
CA GLY A 14 19.59 4.54 11.54
C GLY A 14 18.48 3.76 12.24
N SER A 15 17.25 4.29 12.33
CA SER A 15 16.09 3.56 12.86
C SER A 15 15.76 2.36 11.97
N VAL A 16 15.46 1.22 12.60
CA VAL A 16 15.11 -0.03 11.92
C VAL A 16 13.80 -0.59 12.47
N PHE A 17 12.85 -0.85 11.58
CA PHE A 17 11.58 -1.49 11.90
C PHE A 17 11.50 -2.86 11.20
N GLU A 18 11.34 -3.92 11.97
CA GLU A 18 11.20 -5.28 11.44
C GLU A 18 9.73 -5.63 11.21
N GLY A 19 9.46 -6.41 10.16
CA GLY A 19 8.11 -6.83 9.82
C GLY A 19 8.08 -8.07 8.92
N ILE A 20 6.87 -8.40 8.48
CA ILE A 20 6.60 -9.53 7.59
C ILE A 20 6.25 -8.97 6.22
N SER A 21 6.89 -9.49 5.17
CA SER A 21 6.57 -9.13 3.79
C SER A 21 5.28 -9.82 3.34
N PHE A 22 4.34 -9.05 2.83
CA PHE A 22 3.10 -9.53 2.23
C PHE A 22 3.00 -9.21 0.73
N GLY A 23 3.85 -8.30 0.22
CA GLY A 23 3.83 -7.82 -1.15
C GLY A 23 4.92 -8.43 -2.04
N TYR A 24 5.44 -7.62 -2.97
CA TYR A 24 6.48 -8.05 -3.91
C TYR A 24 7.82 -8.32 -3.20
N PRO A 25 8.51 -9.45 -3.45
CA PRO A 25 9.69 -9.87 -2.70
C PRO A 25 10.99 -9.19 -3.17
N HIS A 26 10.98 -7.87 -3.36
CA HIS A 26 12.18 -7.07 -3.64
C HIS A 26 12.20 -5.80 -2.79
N SER A 27 13.39 -5.31 -2.52
CA SER A 27 13.60 -4.04 -1.83
C SER A 27 13.33 -2.85 -2.75
N THR A 28 12.81 -1.77 -2.17
CA THR A 28 12.64 -0.47 -2.81
C THR A 28 13.10 0.63 -1.85
N SER A 29 13.41 1.80 -2.38
CA SER A 29 13.81 3.00 -1.64
C SER A 29 12.93 4.17 -2.03
N GLY A 30 12.62 5.05 -1.07
CA GLY A 30 11.78 6.22 -1.30
C GLY A 30 11.67 7.09 -0.05
N GLU A 31 11.01 8.23 -0.20
CA GLU A 31 10.67 9.09 0.93
C GLU A 31 9.60 8.41 1.79
N VAL A 32 9.85 8.28 3.09
CA VAL A 32 8.86 7.73 4.02
C VAL A 32 7.88 8.82 4.43
N VAL A 33 6.61 8.65 4.08
CA VAL A 33 5.53 9.57 4.40
C VAL A 33 4.47 8.84 5.22
N PHE A 34 3.70 9.56 6.04
CA PHE A 34 2.57 8.97 6.75
C PHE A 34 1.26 9.65 6.36
N ASN A 35 0.19 8.86 6.37
CA ASN A 35 -1.15 9.32 6.07
C ASN A 35 -2.11 8.95 7.21
N THR A 36 -2.93 9.92 7.63
CA THR A 36 -3.82 9.83 8.80
C THR A 36 -5.23 9.34 8.49
N TRP A 37 -5.51 8.97 7.23
CA TRP A 37 -6.82 8.52 6.80
C TRP A 37 -7.06 7.09 7.30
N MET A 38 -8.29 6.81 7.71
CA MET A 38 -8.69 5.51 8.27
C MET A 38 -9.35 4.58 7.23
N VAL A 39 -9.64 5.12 6.05
CA VAL A 39 -10.37 4.51 4.93
C VAL A 39 -9.69 4.95 3.63
N TRP A 40 -10.11 4.40 2.48
CA TRP A 40 -9.58 4.76 1.15
C TRP A 40 -8.10 4.39 0.91
N TYR A 41 -7.67 3.21 1.40
CA TYR A 41 -6.28 2.75 1.20
C TYR A 41 -6.01 2.36 -0.27
N ASN A 42 -7.01 1.85 -1.00
CA ASN A 42 -6.86 1.47 -2.40
C ASN A 42 -6.55 2.68 -3.29
N GLU A 43 -7.25 3.79 -3.03
CA GLU A 43 -7.10 5.04 -3.75
C GLU A 43 -5.76 5.69 -3.42
N SER A 44 -5.33 5.60 -2.15
CA SER A 44 -3.99 6.04 -1.74
C SER A 44 -2.89 5.31 -2.50
N PHE A 45 -3.00 3.99 -2.73
CA PHE A 45 -2.00 3.24 -3.48
C PHE A 45 -2.00 3.51 -4.99
N THR A 46 -3.05 4.13 -5.53
CA THR A 46 -3.18 4.44 -6.96
C THR A 46 -3.06 5.93 -7.28
N ASP A 47 -2.89 6.78 -6.26
CA ASP A 47 -2.70 8.21 -6.43
C ASP A 47 -1.28 8.51 -6.95
N PRO A 48 -1.13 9.20 -8.10
CA PRO A 48 0.17 9.56 -8.67
C PRO A 48 1.06 10.40 -7.74
N SER A 49 0.47 11.08 -6.75
CA SER A 49 1.18 11.95 -5.80
C SER A 49 2.13 11.16 -4.88
N TYR A 50 1.90 9.85 -4.69
CA TYR A 50 2.77 8.96 -3.90
C TYR A 50 3.90 8.32 -4.72
N ALA A 51 4.10 8.73 -5.98
CA ALA A 51 5.17 8.17 -6.80
C ALA A 51 6.54 8.35 -6.14
N GLY A 52 7.25 7.23 -5.91
CA GLY A 52 8.57 7.22 -5.27
C GLY A 52 8.56 7.35 -3.75
N GLN A 53 7.38 7.26 -3.12
CA GLN A 53 7.22 7.33 -1.67
C GLN A 53 6.92 5.96 -1.06
N ILE A 54 7.28 5.79 0.22
CA ILE A 54 6.91 4.66 1.06
C ILE A 54 5.80 5.17 2.00
N LEU A 55 4.57 4.72 1.74
CA LEU A 55 3.39 5.16 2.48
C LEU A 55 3.19 4.37 3.78
N CYS A 56 3.21 5.07 4.92
CA CYS A 56 2.89 4.54 6.24
C CYS A 56 1.47 4.93 6.64
N LEU A 57 0.58 3.94 6.78
CA LEU A 57 -0.79 4.16 7.23
C LEU A 57 -0.83 4.18 8.77
N THR A 58 -1.45 5.21 9.37
CA THR A 58 -1.58 5.27 10.84
C THR A 58 -2.68 4.36 11.38
N PHE A 59 -3.62 3.95 10.53
CA PHE A 59 -4.70 3.04 10.92
C PHE A 59 -4.22 1.58 10.84
N PRO A 60 -4.35 0.78 11.91
CA PRO A 60 -3.70 -0.54 12.00
C PRO A 60 -4.34 -1.61 11.13
N LEU A 61 -5.62 -1.45 10.77
CA LEU A 61 -6.37 -2.43 9.97
C LEU A 61 -6.46 -1.95 8.53
N VAL A 62 -5.55 -2.45 7.70
CA VAL A 62 -5.55 -2.29 6.25
C VAL A 62 -6.15 -3.54 5.63
N GLU A 63 -6.71 -3.44 4.42
CA GLU A 63 -7.32 -4.55 3.67
C GLU A 63 -8.69 -5.04 4.15
N ASN A 64 -9.42 -4.27 4.97
CA ASN A 64 -10.73 -4.69 5.47
C ASN A 64 -11.80 -4.92 4.39
N TYR A 65 -11.61 -4.44 3.15
CA TYR A 65 -12.51 -4.69 2.02
C TYR A 65 -11.77 -5.16 0.74
N GLY A 66 -10.52 -5.61 0.85
CA GLY A 66 -9.71 -6.08 -0.28
C GLY A 66 -9.46 -5.03 -1.36
N VAL A 67 -9.09 -5.49 -2.55
CA VAL A 67 -8.87 -4.65 -3.75
C VAL A 67 -10.00 -4.91 -4.75
N PRO A 68 -10.68 -3.87 -5.26
CA PRO A 68 -11.75 -4.05 -6.24
C PRO A 68 -11.22 -4.61 -7.56
N GLU A 69 -12.01 -5.47 -8.22
CA GLU A 69 -11.66 -5.98 -9.54
C GLU A 69 -11.60 -4.86 -10.58
N LYS A 70 -10.55 -4.89 -11.41
CA LYS A 70 -10.39 -3.98 -12.53
C LYS A 70 -11.28 -4.42 -13.70
N ILE A 71 -12.55 -4.03 -13.67
CA ILE A 71 -13.51 -4.33 -14.74
C ILE A 71 -13.14 -3.50 -15.97
N THR A 72 -12.75 -4.20 -17.05
CA THR A 72 -12.50 -3.59 -18.36
C THR A 72 -13.60 -4.03 -19.31
N GLU A 73 -14.43 -3.09 -19.74
CA GLU A 73 -15.52 -3.32 -20.70
C GLU A 73 -15.24 -2.49 -21.94
N ASN A 74 -15.23 -3.12 -23.12
CA ASN A 74 -14.95 -2.47 -24.41
C ASN A 74 -13.61 -1.70 -24.47
N GLY A 75 -12.59 -2.15 -23.74
CA GLY A 75 -11.28 -1.49 -23.67
C GLY A 75 -11.22 -0.29 -22.71
N LEU A 76 -12.31 0.02 -22.00
CA LEU A 76 -12.37 1.08 -21.00
C LEU A 76 -12.41 0.45 -19.60
N THR A 77 -11.49 0.85 -18.73
CA THR A 77 -11.57 0.50 -17.31
C THR A 77 -12.67 1.34 -16.66
N ARG A 78 -13.72 0.68 -16.18
CA ARG A 78 -14.80 1.36 -15.46
C ARG A 78 -14.30 1.65 -14.03
N LYS A 79 -14.27 2.92 -13.62
CA LYS A 79 -14.17 3.22 -12.18
C LYS A 79 -15.42 2.64 -11.52
N GLN A 80 -15.25 1.85 -10.46
CA GLN A 80 -16.40 1.45 -9.65
C GLN A 80 -17.13 2.74 -9.22
N PRO A 81 -18.48 2.77 -9.32
CA PRO A 81 -19.22 3.91 -8.80
C PRO A 81 -18.84 4.09 -7.35
N GLU A 82 -18.46 5.31 -6.97
CA GLU A 82 -18.14 5.68 -5.60
C GLU A 82 -19.30 5.20 -4.74
N LYS A 83 -19.06 4.22 -3.86
CA LYS A 83 -20.08 3.75 -2.93
C LYS A 83 -20.33 4.89 -1.95
N LEU A 84 -21.38 5.68 -2.23
CA LEU A 84 -22.03 6.56 -1.26
C LEU A 84 -22.60 5.73 -0.11
#